data_AF-A0A0M3LSL7-F1
#
_entry.id   AF-A0A0M3LSL7-F1
#
_cell.length_a   1.000
_cell.length_b   1.000
_cell.length_c   1.000
_cell.angle_alpha   90.00
_cell.angle_beta   90.00
_cell.angle_gamma   90.00
#
_symmetry.space_group_name_H-M   'P 1'
#
loop_
_entity.id
_entity.type
_entity.pdbx_description
1 polymer ?
#
loop_
_entity_poly.entity_id
_entity_poly.type
_entity_poly.pdbx_seq_one_letter_code
_entity_poly.pdbx_strand_id
1 'polypeptide(L)' 'NQTNFFINRPGIFFGQCSEICGANHSFMPIVIESISMNNFINWINNYS' A
#
# COMPACT_ATOMS: atom_id res chain seq x y z
N ASN A 1 14.33 5.24 9.77
CA ASN A 1 13.59 4.80 8.56
C ASN A 1 12.07 4.91 8.77
N GLN A 2 11.54 6.11 9.04
CA GLN A 2 10.10 6.38 9.11
C GLN A 2 9.78 7.44 8.06
N THR A 3 8.62 7.33 7.42
CA THR A 3 8.11 8.31 6.46
C THR A 3 6.59 8.38 6.60
N ASN A 4 6.02 9.55 6.33
CA ASN A 4 4.59 9.80 6.40
C ASN A 4 4.07 10.16 5.01
N PHE A 5 2.83 9.77 4.72
CA PHE A 5 2.16 10.13 3.48
C PHE A 5 0.72 10.54 3.78
N PHE A 6 0.20 11.46 2.97
CA PHE A 6 -1.18 11.90 3.00
C PHE A 6 -1.76 11.75 1.61
N ILE A 7 -2.90 11.05 1.49
CA ILE A 7 -3.53 10.72 0.21
C ILE A 7 -4.90 11.41 0.17
N ASN A 8 -5.03 12.41 -0.72
CA ASN A 8 -6.21 13.29 -0.75
C ASN A 8 -7.37 12.73 -1.58
N ARG A 9 -7.15 11.61 -2.27
CA ARG A 9 -8.14 11.02 -3.17
C ARG A 9 -8.08 9.50 -3.11
N PRO A 10 -9.23 8.80 -3.15
CA PRO A 10 -9.25 7.35 -3.31
C PRO A 10 -8.51 6.91 -4.57
N GLY A 11 -7.91 5.74 -4.54
CA GLY A 11 -7.18 5.19 -5.68
C GLY A 11 -6.17 4.11 -5.30
N ILE A 12 -5.56 3.50 -6.32
CA ILE A 12 -4.53 2.47 -6.19
C ILE A 12 -3.19 3.07 -6.60
N PHE A 13 -2.18 2.89 -5.76
CA PHE A 13 -0.82 3.40 -5.94
C PHE A 13 0.17 2.25 -5.96
N PHE A 14 1.14 2.30 -6.87
CA PHE A 14 2.13 1.25 -7.09
C PHE A 14 3.54 1.74 -6.76
N GLY A 15 4.33 0.86 -6.17
CA GLY A 15 5.74 1.05 -5.88
C GLY A 15 6.56 -0.18 -6.24
N GLN A 16 7.87 0.00 -6.22
CA GLN A 16 8.87 -1.06 -6.44
C GLN A 16 9.91 -0.97 -5.31
N CYS A 17 10.60 -2.08 -5.05
CA CYS A 17 11.78 -2.05 -4.21
C CYS A 17 12.85 -1.12 -4.84
N SER A 18 13.44 -0.22 -4.07
CA SER A 18 14.38 0.81 -4.58
C SER A 18 15.86 0.47 -4.37
N GLU A 19 16.17 -0.71 -3.83
CA GLU A 19 17.54 -1.16 -3.58
C GLU A 19 17.67 -2.63 -4.00
N ILE A 20 18.71 -2.95 -4.77
CA ILE A 20 18.95 -4.31 -5.25
C ILE A 20 19.11 -5.25 -4.03
N CYS A 21 18.20 -6.23 -3.93
CA CYS A 21 18.11 -7.14 -2.79
C CYS A 21 18.21 -8.63 -3.16
N GLY A 22 18.54 -8.97 -4.41
CA GLY A 22 18.72 -10.35 -4.89
C GLY A 22 18.05 -10.62 -6.23
N ALA A 23 18.07 -11.88 -6.67
CA ALA A 23 17.54 -12.31 -7.99
C ALA A 23 16.06 -11.97 -8.21
N ASN A 24 15.27 -11.88 -7.14
CA ASN A 24 13.84 -11.58 -7.20
C ASN A 24 13.50 -10.10 -7.00
N HIS A 25 14.50 -9.21 -7.03
CA HIS A 25 14.30 -7.78 -6.75
C HIS A 25 13.20 -7.13 -7.60
N SER A 26 13.07 -7.48 -8.89
CA SER A 26 12.03 -6.96 -9.77
C SER A 26 10.63 -7.56 -9.56
N PHE A 27 10.51 -8.64 -8.78
CA PHE A 27 9.26 -9.36 -8.54
C PHE A 27 8.65 -9.04 -7.18
N MET A 28 8.98 -7.89 -6.60
CA MET A 28 8.47 -7.41 -5.31
C MET A 28 7.78 -6.04 -5.46
N PRO A 29 6.59 -5.97 -6.07
CA PRO A 29 5.82 -4.74 -6.13
C PRO A 29 5.21 -4.39 -4.76
N ILE A 30 4.96 -3.10 -4.55
CA ILE A 30 4.22 -2.57 -3.39
C ILE A 30 2.91 -1.97 -3.92
N VAL A 31 1.79 -2.27 -3.28
CA VAL A 31 0.48 -1.70 -3.63
C VAL A 31 -0.13 -1.04 -2.40
N ILE A 32 -0.63 0.17 -2.57
CA ILE A 32 -1.39 0.90 -1.55
C ILE A 32 -2.76 1.25 -2.14
N GLU A 33 -3.83 0.84 -1.47
CA GLU A 33 -5.18 1.23 -1.82
C GLU A 33 -5.71 2.27 -0.83
N SER A 34 -6.10 3.43 -1.34
CA SER A 34 -6.80 4.45 -0.56
C SER A 34 -8.29 4.35 -0.82
N ILE A 35 -9.04 4.10 0.24
CA ILE A 35 -10.50 3.96 0.25
C ILE A 35 -11.13 4.93 1.24
N SER A 36 -12.46 5.06 1.21
CA SER A 36 -13.19 5.84 2.20
C SER A 36 -13.08 5.21 3.59
N MET A 37 -13.21 6.03 4.64
CA MET A 37 -13.13 5.55 6.03
C MET A 37 -14.18 4.48 6.35
N ASN A 38 -15.39 4.60 5.80
CA ASN A 38 -16.46 3.62 6.00
C ASN A 38 -16.09 2.25 5.42
N ASN A 39 -15.49 2.23 4.22
CA ASN A 39 -15.02 0.98 3.60
C ASN A 39 -13.86 0.37 4.39
N PHE A 40 -12.96 1.22 4.91
CA PHE A 40 -11.85 0.76 5.76
C PHE A 40 -12.34 0.12 7.07
N ILE A 41 -13.29 0.73 7.78
CA ILE A 41 -13.88 0.17 9.00
C ILE A 41 -14.58 -1.15 8.69
N ASN A 42 -15.38 -1.21 7.62
CA ASN A 42 -16.04 -2.44 7.19
C ASN A 42 -15.03 -3.54 6.85
N TRP A 43 -13.94 -3.20 6.17
CA TRP A 43 -12.87 -4.15 5.85
C TRP A 43 -12.25 -4.72 7.13
N ILE A 44 -11.89 -3.89 8.11
CA ILE A 44 -11.35 -4.35 9.40
C ILE A 44 -12.31 -5.32 10.10
N ASN A 45 -13.59 -4.95 10.20
CA ASN A 45 -14.58 -5.76 10.91
C ASN A 45 -14.86 -7.10 10.23
N ASN A 46 -14.73 -7.17 8.90
CA ASN A 46 -14.88 -8.42 8.15
C ASN A 46 -13.61 -9.27 8.15
N TYR A 47 -12.46 -8.69 8.51
CA TYR A 47 -11.18 -9.39 8.55
C TYR A 47 -10.94 -10.13 9.88
N SER A 48 -11.65 -9.72 10.95
CA SER A 48 -11.58 -10.32 12.29
C SER A 48 -12.48 -11.55 12.45
#